data_AF-A0A829QQY4-F1
#
_entry.id   AF-A0A829QQY4-F1
#
_cell.length_a   1.000
_cell.length_b   1.000
_cell.length_c   1.000
_cell.angle_alpha   90.00
_cell.angle_beta   90.00
_cell.angle_gamma   90.00
#
_symmetry.space_group_name_H-M   'P 1'
#
loop_
_entity.id
_entity.type
_entity.pdbx_description
1 polymer ?
#
loop_
_entity_poly.entity_id
_entity_poly.type
_entity_poly.pdbx_seq_one_letter_code
_entity_poly.pdbx_strand_id
1 'polypeptide(L)'
;MNIVIGSDAGEVADRLAAIKARLVPIIGEDVAEGTVANLATTAGTPEQIAERLAEYRGLGLGYAICNFPEAAYDRSGIDLFVREVIGV
;
A
#
# COMPACT_ATOMS: atom_id res chain seq x y z
N MET A 1 8.75 3.42 -0.59
CA MET A 1 7.55 3.37 0.26
C MET A 1 6.83 2.06 0.06
N ASN A 2 6.06 1.60 1.05
CA ASN A 2 5.13 0.50 0.84
C ASN A 2 3.87 1.03 0.15
N ILE A 3 3.23 0.22 -0.69
CA ILE A 3 1.99 0.55 -1.39
C ILE A 3 0.99 -0.56 -1.06
N VAL A 4 -0.10 -0.17 -0.40
CA VAL A 4 -1.33 -0.95 -0.28
C VAL A 4 -2.42 -0.07 -0.86
N ILE A 5 -2.93 -0.44 -2.04
CA ILE A 5 -3.80 0.41 -2.86
C ILE A 5 -5.11 -0.33 -3.15
N GLY A 6 -6.23 0.37 -2.96
CA GLY A 6 -7.56 -0.10 -3.29
C GLY A 6 -8.33 0.97 -4.05
N SER A 7 -9.32 0.58 -4.84
CA SER A 7 -10.15 1.52 -5.61
C SER A 7 -10.99 2.44 -4.71
N ASP A 8 -11.24 2.04 -3.47
CA ASP A 8 -11.85 2.86 -2.43
C ASP A 8 -11.30 2.52 -1.03
N ALA A 9 -11.78 3.23 -0.01
CA ALA A 9 -11.34 3.04 1.38
C ALA A 9 -11.71 1.67 1.96
N GLY A 10 -12.79 1.05 1.49
CA GLY A 10 -13.19 -0.29 1.91
C GLY A 10 -12.21 -1.33 1.41
N GLU A 11 -11.86 -1.27 0.13
CA GLU A 11 -10.88 -2.18 -0.46
C GLU A 11 -9.48 -2.04 0.18
N VAL A 12 -9.07 -0.81 0.51
CA VAL A 12 -7.82 -0.59 1.27
C VAL A 12 -7.87 -1.27 2.63
N ALA A 13 -8.97 -1.14 3.37
CA ALA A 13 -9.14 -1.78 4.67
C ALA A 13 -9.12 -3.31 4.57
N ASP A 14 -9.81 -3.87 3.56
CA ASP A 14 -9.85 -5.30 3.30
C ASP A 14 -8.46 -5.86 2.97
N ARG A 15 -7.68 -5.15 2.15
CA ARG A 15 -6.29 -5.52 1.83
C ARG A 15 -5.41 -5.52 3.08
N LEU A 16 -5.48 -4.49 3.91
CA LEU A 16 -4.74 -4.42 5.18
C LEU A 16 -5.15 -5.54 6.15
N ALA A 17 -6.44 -5.84 6.26
CA ALA A 17 -6.95 -6.95 7.07
C ALA A 17 -6.44 -8.31 6.56
N ALA A 18 -6.42 -8.50 5.25
CA ALA A 18 -5.88 -9.71 4.63
C ALA A 18 -4.36 -9.85 4.88
N ILE A 19 -3.60 -8.75 4.90
CA ILE A 19 -2.19 -8.76 5.29
C ILE A 19 -2.07 -9.15 6.78
N LYS A 20 -2.86 -8.54 7.67
CA LYS A 20 -2.86 -8.88 9.11
C LYS A 20 -3.13 -10.38 9.32
N ALA A 21 -4.18 -10.91 8.70
CA ALA A 21 -4.59 -12.30 8.84
C ALA A 21 -3.48 -13.30 8.43
N ARG A 22 -2.62 -12.94 7.47
CA ARG A 22 -1.47 -13.77 7.07
C ARG A 22 -0.28 -13.66 8.02
N LEU A 23 -0.10 -12.50 8.66
CA LEU A 23 1.01 -12.24 9.57
C LEU A 23 0.77 -12.84 10.96
N VAL A 24 -0.47 -12.75 11.49
CA VAL A 24 -0.81 -13.20 12.85
C VAL A 24 -0.31 -14.62 13.17
N PRO A 25 -0.51 -15.64 12.31
CA PRO A 25 -0.05 -17.00 12.60
C PRO A 25 1.48 -17.17 12.65
N ILE A 26 2.24 -16.22 12.09
CA ILE A 26 3.70 -16.32 11.94
C ILE A 26 4.42 -15.50 13.02
N ILE A 27 3.91 -14.29 13.30
CA ILE A 27 4.59 -13.31 14.17
C ILE A 27 3.77 -12.88 15.39
N GLY A 28 2.57 -13.43 15.56
CA GLY A 28 1.66 -13.09 16.67
C GLY A 28 0.85 -11.80 16.43
N GLU A 29 -0.20 -11.61 17.24
CA GLU A 29 -1.18 -10.53 17.09
C GLU A 29 -0.56 -9.13 17.19
N ASP A 30 0.16 -8.86 18.28
CA ASP A 30 0.69 -7.51 18.58
C ASP A 30 1.68 -7.03 17.51
N VAL A 31 2.55 -7.92 17.04
CA VAL A 31 3.56 -7.59 16.02
C VAL A 31 2.90 -7.42 14.65
N ALA A 32 1.90 -8.26 14.32
CA ALA A 32 1.14 -8.14 13.09
C ALA A 32 0.36 -6.82 13.04
N GLU A 33 -0.24 -6.42 14.16
CA GLU A 33 -0.94 -5.15 14.28
C GLU A 33 -0.02 -3.96 14.09
N GLY A 34 1.13 -3.92 14.76
CA GLY A 34 2.12 -2.86 14.58
C GLY A 34 2.64 -2.78 13.13
N THR A 35 2.83 -3.93 12.49
CA THR A 35 3.25 -4.00 11.08
C THR A 35 2.19 -3.41 10.15
N VAL A 36 0.92 -3.78 10.33
CA VAL A 36 -0.18 -3.30 9.50
C VAL A 36 -0.47 -1.81 9.75
N ALA A 37 -0.35 -1.35 11.00
CA ALA A 37 -0.44 0.06 11.34
C ALA A 37 0.64 0.89 10.61
N ASN A 38 1.86 0.37 10.49
CA ASN A 38 2.90 1.01 9.69
C ASN A 38 2.54 1.05 8.20
N LEU A 39 2.06 -0.07 7.63
CA LEU A 39 1.63 -0.13 6.23
C LEU A 39 0.51 0.87 5.92
N ALA A 40 -0.44 1.03 6.86
CA ALA A 40 -1.57 1.94 6.73
C ALA A 40 -1.16 3.41 6.56
N THR A 41 0.03 3.82 7.03
CA THR A 41 0.53 5.20 6.86
C THR A 41 0.77 5.60 5.41
N THR A 42 0.94 4.61 4.53
CA THR A 42 1.19 4.77 3.10
C THR A 42 0.16 4.05 2.23
N ALA A 43 -0.91 3.53 2.84
CA ALA A 43 -2.02 2.89 2.13
C ALA A 43 -3.06 3.94 1.71
N GLY A 44 -3.80 3.68 0.63
CA GLY A 44 -4.84 4.60 0.19
C GLY A 44 -5.40 4.32 -1.20
N THR A 45 -6.24 5.23 -1.67
CA THR A 45 -6.77 5.21 -3.05
C THR A 45 -5.71 5.68 -4.07
N PRO A 46 -5.90 5.47 -5.37
CA PRO A 46 -4.98 5.97 -6.38
C PRO A 46 -4.66 7.46 -6.24
N GLU A 47 -5.67 8.29 -5.99
CA GLU A 47 -5.51 9.73 -5.81
C GLU A 47 -4.61 10.05 -4.61
N GLN A 48 -4.87 9.40 -3.47
CA GLN A 48 -4.08 9.61 -2.25
C GLN A 48 -2.62 9.17 -2.40
N ILE A 49 -2.37 8.10 -3.17
CA ILE A 49 -1.02 7.63 -3.47
C ILE A 49 -0.33 8.60 -4.44
N ALA A 50 -1.03 9.05 -5.49
CA ALA A 50 -0.51 10.00 -6.46
C ALA A 50 -0.15 11.35 -5.82
N GLU A 51 -1.03 11.90 -4.98
CA GLU A 51 -0.81 13.13 -4.23
C GLU A 51 0.44 13.03 -3.35
N ARG A 52 0.59 11.94 -2.60
CA ARG A 52 1.77 11.71 -1.75
C ARG A 52 3.06 11.60 -2.56
N LEU A 53 3.03 10.93 -3.71
CA LEU A 53 4.18 10.88 -4.62
C LEU A 53 4.50 12.27 -5.21
N ALA A 54 3.48 13.08 -5.51
CA ALA A 54 3.66 14.45 -5.97
C ALA A 54 4.26 15.35 -4.88
N GLU A 55 3.83 15.20 -3.62
CA GLU A 55 4.45 15.86 -2.47
C GLU A 55 5.93 15.49 -2.35
N TYR A 56 6.27 14.20 -2.41
CA TYR A 56 7.65 13.75 -2.34
C TYR A 56 8.49 14.27 -3.52
N ARG A 57 7.92 14.32 -4.73
CA ARG A 57 8.55 14.98 -5.88
C ARG A 57 8.82 16.45 -5.58
N GLY A 58 7.89 17.17 -4.96
CA GLY A 58 8.06 18.57 -4.54
C GLY A 58 9.19 18.76 -3.52
N LEU A 59 9.47 17.74 -2.71
CA LEU A 59 10.60 17.70 -1.77
C LEU A 59 11.93 17.25 -2.42
N GLY A 60 11.96 17.02 -3.73
CA GLY A 60 13.17 16.65 -4.48
C GLY A 60 13.34 15.16 -4.76
N LEU A 61 12.30 14.32 -4.53
CA LEU A 61 12.34 12.92 -4.90
C LEU A 61 12.38 12.76 -6.43
N GLY A 62 13.53 12.34 -6.97
CA GLY A 62 13.71 12.08 -8.39
C GLY A 62 13.30 10.68 -8.86
N TYR A 63 13.23 9.72 -7.94
CA TYR A 63 12.79 8.35 -8.21
C TYR A 63 12.21 7.72 -6.93
N ALA A 64 11.26 6.79 -7.08
CA ALA A 64 10.67 6.06 -5.96
C ALA A 64 10.89 4.55 -6.12
N ILE A 65 11.21 3.88 -5.02
CA ILE A 65 11.10 2.42 -4.91
C ILE A 65 9.78 2.12 -4.18
N CYS A 66 8.86 1.47 -4.89
CA CYS A 66 7.55 1.08 -4.37
C CYS A 66 7.54 -0.43 -4.09
N ASN A 67 7.28 -0.80 -2.84
CA ASN A 67 7.15 -2.20 -2.42
C ASN A 67 5.67 -2.53 -2.22
N PHE A 68 5.23 -3.70 -2.68
CA PHE A 68 3.83 -4.13 -2.64
C PHE A 68 3.73 -5.37 -1.74
N PRO A 69 3.31 -5.23 -0.47
CA PRO A 69 3.32 -6.33 0.49
C PRO A 69 2.49 -7.55 0.06
N GLU A 70 1.39 -7.33 -0.67
CA GLU A 70 0.56 -8.42 -1.19
C GLU A 70 1.05 -9.05 -2.50
N ALA A 71 2.13 -8.56 -3.14
CA ALA A 71 2.52 -8.93 -4.51
C ALA A 71 2.69 -10.43 -4.77
N ALA A 72 3.07 -11.20 -3.74
CA ALA A 72 3.22 -12.65 -3.82
C ALA A 72 1.88 -13.40 -3.91
N TYR A 73 0.79 -12.77 -3.49
CA TYR A 73 -0.55 -13.36 -3.36
C TYR A 73 -1.57 -12.74 -4.29
N ASP A 74 -1.45 -11.43 -4.54
CA ASP A 74 -2.34 -10.65 -5.36
C ASP A 74 -1.57 -9.53 -6.05
N ARG A 75 -1.68 -9.48 -7.38
CA ARG A 75 -1.04 -8.47 -8.23
C ARG A 75 -1.98 -7.36 -8.66
N SER A 76 -3.28 -7.46 -8.36
CA SER A 76 -4.28 -6.47 -8.78
C SER A 76 -3.98 -5.05 -8.26
N GLY A 77 -3.38 -4.92 -7.07
CA GLY A 77 -2.90 -3.64 -6.56
C GLY A 77 -1.74 -3.04 -7.38
N ILE A 78 -0.84 -3.87 -7.90
CA ILE A 78 0.22 -3.43 -8.81
C ILE A 78 -0.39 -2.95 -10.13
N ASP A 79 -1.34 -3.71 -10.68
CA ASP A 79 -2.01 -3.35 -11.94
C ASP A 79 -2.82 -2.04 -11.79
N LEU A 80 -3.50 -1.86 -10.66
CA LEU A 80 -4.21 -0.63 -10.30
C LEU A 80 -3.24 0.56 -10.19
N PHE A 81 -2.12 0.39 -9.51
CA PHE A 81 -1.08 1.41 -9.38
C PHE A 81 -0.50 1.81 -10.75
N VAL A 82 -0.18 0.83 -11.60
CA VAL A 82 0.34 1.10 -12.94
C VAL A 82 -0.69 1.88 -13.77
N ARG A 83 -1.96 1.48 -13.73
CA ARG A 83 -3.02 2.11 -14.53
C ARG A 83 -3.37 3.52 -14.06
N GLU A 84 -3.61 3.70 -12.76
CA GLU A 84 -4.23 4.92 -12.21
C GLU A 84 -3.22 5.91 -11.61
N VAL A 85 -1.98 5.47 -11.32
CA VAL A 85 -0.96 6.33 -10.68
C VAL A 85 0.20 6.63 -11.61
N ILE A 86 0.71 5.62 -12.34
CA ILE A 86 1.83 5.80 -13.28
C ILE A 86 1.37 6.11 -14.70
N GLY A 87 0.19 5.62 -15.09
CA GLY A 87 -0.40 5.85 -16.40
C GLY A 87 -0.93 7.27 -16.62
N VAL A 88 -0.89 8.12 -15.58
CA VAL A 88 -1.30 9.53 -15.58
C VAL A 88 -0.11 10.44 -15.81
#